data_AF-A0A3A8ZXV4-F1
#
_entry.id   AF-A0A3A8ZXV4-F1
#
_cell.length_a   1.000
_cell.length_b   1.000
_cell.length_c   1.000
_cell.angle_alpha   90.00
_cell.angle_beta   90.00
_cell.angle_gamma   90.00
#
_symmetry.space_group_name_H-M   'P 1'
#
loop_
_entity.id
_entity.type
_entity.pdbx_description
1 polymer ?
#
loop_
_entity_poly.entity_id
_entity_poly.type
_entity_poly.pdbx_seq_one_letter_code
_entity_poly.pdbx_strand_id
1 'polypeptide(L)'
;MSTMKKIYIFGVGKGKDIVRQCIREGETELTGYIDNAADCYSQGVDGLPVLHLGEIVDDYDYIIISVMQYQDILQQLIENGIKGSRIIKFFDMEDTLNPIFWAALDKNSWQLEVLMYTYRNTTFYRQQNLRYEIADSIRKEEFVFPTILPAPEAIDRICEERASLVRFGDGEFSLMKMQQRAKYQETDGKLARRLQEVLHANVDNLLVAIADIYGSLERFTESAAEAVRHYLTPDVRAEHMELLELDRTYYDALLSRPYVMLKDKEKAGERFESLKRIWEGRDVVIIEGSRTRMGVGNNLFDNALSVCRIIAPSENAFRRYADILDTALTMEKEKLILISLGPTAKILTYDLCSAGYQAVDIGHLDIEYEWFLRGVRERCNIPYKYVQEVRNGEIVADNMEAAELAIYQSQILAVIDE
;
A
#
# COMPACT_ATOMS: atom_id res chain seq x y z
N MET A 1 -39.00 -25.41 23.46
CA MET A 1 -38.84 -24.32 22.49
C MET A 1 -37.39 -23.88 22.58
N SER A 2 -36.64 -23.99 21.48
CA SER A 2 -35.27 -23.45 21.45
C SER A 2 -35.38 -21.95 21.65
N THR A 3 -34.68 -21.39 22.64
CA THR A 3 -34.55 -19.94 22.78
C THR A 3 -33.88 -19.40 21.52
N MET A 4 -34.43 -18.33 20.94
CA MET A 4 -33.83 -17.69 19.78
C MET A 4 -32.42 -17.20 20.12
N LYS A 5 -31.48 -17.42 19.20
CA LYS A 5 -30.11 -16.95 19.34
C LYS A 5 -30.04 -15.45 19.09
N LYS A 6 -29.54 -14.68 20.05
CA LYS A 6 -29.38 -13.23 19.90
C LYS A 6 -28.01 -12.93 19.32
N ILE A 7 -27.96 -12.13 18.26
CA ILE A 7 -26.70 -11.81 17.60
C ILE A 7 -26.52 -10.31 17.38
N TYR A 8 -25.26 -9.89 17.34
CA TYR A 8 -24.85 -8.62 16.73
C TYR A 8 -24.03 -8.90 15.47
N ILE A 9 -24.11 -8.00 14.48
CA ILE A 9 -23.21 -8.02 13.32
C ILE A 9 -22.21 -6.88 13.45
N PHE A 10 -20.92 -7.21 13.48
CA PHE A 10 -19.84 -6.22 13.47
C PHE A 10 -19.49 -5.85 12.02
N GLY A 11 -19.64 -4.57 11.69
CA GLY A 11 -19.44 -3.97 10.37
C GLY A 11 -20.76 -3.77 9.64
N VAL A 12 -21.04 -2.54 9.20
CA VAL A 12 -22.28 -2.21 8.45
C VAL A 12 -22.08 -2.11 6.94
N GLY A 13 -20.95 -2.59 6.42
CA GLY A 13 -20.66 -2.64 4.99
C GLY A 13 -21.46 -3.72 4.25
N LYS A 14 -21.13 -3.95 2.97
CA LYS A 14 -21.82 -4.93 2.10
C LYS A 14 -21.88 -6.36 2.67
N GLY A 15 -20.88 -6.73 3.48
CA GLY A 15 -20.83 -8.05 4.11
C GLY A 15 -22.02 -8.33 5.02
N LYS A 16 -22.62 -7.30 5.64
CA LYS A 16 -23.80 -7.45 6.51
C LYS A 16 -24.96 -8.10 5.77
N ASP A 17 -25.16 -7.75 4.50
CA ASP A 17 -26.30 -8.22 3.71
C ASP A 17 -26.15 -9.71 3.39
N ILE A 18 -24.92 -10.16 3.17
CA ILE A 18 -24.57 -11.57 2.96
C ILE A 18 -24.79 -12.36 4.26
N VAL A 19 -24.31 -11.85 5.40
CA VAL A 19 -24.54 -12.48 6.71
C VAL A 19 -26.03 -12.68 6.95
N ARG A 20 -26.84 -11.65 6.68
CA ARG A 20 -28.29 -11.69 6.91
C ARG A 20 -29.00 -12.77 6.10
N GLN A 21 -28.57 -13.03 4.86
CA GLN A 21 -29.13 -14.09 4.02
C GLN A 21 -28.87 -15.49 4.58
N CYS A 22 -27.86 -15.63 5.44
CA CYS A 22 -27.51 -16.88 6.09
C CYS A 22 -28.08 -17.01 7.52
N ILE A 23 -28.79 -16.00 8.04
CA ILE A 23 -29.42 -16.10 9.37
C ILE A 23 -30.61 -17.07 9.30
N ARG A 24 -30.75 -17.93 10.33
CA ARG A 24 -31.92 -18.81 10.45
C ARG A 24 -33.13 -18.02 10.94
N GLU A 25 -34.01 -17.65 10.01
CA GLU A 25 -35.27 -16.97 10.34
C GLU A 25 -36.10 -17.77 11.37
N GLY A 26 -36.61 -17.08 12.39
CA GLY A 26 -37.39 -17.69 13.47
C GLY A 26 -36.57 -18.46 14.53
N GLU A 27 -35.27 -18.63 14.32
CA GLU A 27 -34.34 -19.24 15.30
C GLU A 27 -33.28 -18.27 15.80
N THR A 28 -33.01 -17.19 15.06
CA THR A 28 -32.00 -16.20 15.37
C THR A 28 -32.58 -14.78 15.26
N GLU A 29 -32.31 -13.97 16.27
CA GLU A 29 -32.71 -12.58 16.41
C GLU A 29 -31.49 -11.67 16.22
N LEU A 30 -31.54 -10.76 15.25
CA LEU A 30 -30.52 -9.72 15.08
C LEU A 30 -30.85 -8.53 15.97
N THR A 31 -30.06 -8.33 17.02
CA THR A 31 -30.27 -7.29 18.03
C THR A 31 -29.83 -5.91 17.53
N GLY A 32 -28.80 -5.87 16.67
CA GLY A 32 -28.25 -4.63 16.12
C GLY A 32 -26.90 -4.84 15.44
N TYR A 33 -26.26 -3.73 15.09
CA TYR A 33 -24.95 -3.70 14.47
C TYR A 33 -23.91 -3.08 15.41
N ILE A 34 -22.65 -3.44 15.20
CA ILE A 34 -21.49 -2.82 15.86
C ILE A 34 -20.62 -2.21 14.78
N ASP A 35 -20.22 -0.94 14.92
CA ASP A 35 -19.25 -0.31 14.02
C ASP A 35 -18.41 0.72 14.77
N ASN A 36 -17.12 0.81 14.42
CA ASN A 36 -16.22 1.81 15.04
C ASN A 36 -16.58 3.24 14.64
N ALA A 37 -17.37 3.43 13.57
CA ALA A 37 -17.94 4.70 13.16
C ALA A 37 -19.46 4.75 13.43
N ALA A 38 -19.94 4.15 14.53
CA ALA A 38 -21.37 4.12 14.87
C ALA A 38 -22.05 5.51 14.84
N ASP A 39 -21.31 6.58 15.20
CA ASP A 39 -21.79 7.96 15.14
C ASP A 39 -22.23 8.42 13.74
N CYS A 40 -21.66 7.82 12.68
CA CYS A 40 -22.07 8.06 11.29
C CYS A 40 -23.43 7.43 10.95
N TYR A 41 -23.99 6.61 11.82
CA TYR A 41 -25.22 5.84 11.63
C TYR A 41 -26.25 6.12 12.72
N SER A 42 -26.41 7.40 13.10
CA SER A 42 -27.33 7.83 14.17
C SER A 42 -28.81 7.46 13.95
N GLN A 43 -29.22 7.20 12.72
CA GLN A 43 -30.58 6.73 12.38
C GLN A 43 -30.72 5.19 12.43
N GLY A 44 -29.64 4.47 12.73
CA GLY A 44 -29.58 3.02 12.61
C GLY A 44 -29.38 2.54 11.16
N VAL A 45 -29.27 1.22 11.01
CA VAL A 45 -29.16 0.53 9.72
C VAL A 45 -30.22 -0.57 9.70
N ASP A 46 -30.93 -0.68 8.59
CA ASP A 46 -32.00 -1.66 8.39
C ASP A 46 -33.08 -1.69 9.51
N GLY A 47 -33.34 -0.53 10.12
CA GLY A 47 -34.30 -0.39 11.22
C GLY A 47 -33.78 -0.82 12.60
N LEU A 48 -32.50 -1.14 12.72
CA LEU A 48 -31.84 -1.56 13.96
C LEU A 48 -30.74 -0.57 14.38
N PRO A 49 -30.42 -0.48 15.68
CA PRO A 49 -29.35 0.40 16.15
C PRO A 49 -27.98 -0.04 15.64
N VAL A 50 -27.10 0.95 15.42
CA VAL A 50 -25.66 0.74 15.23
C VAL A 50 -24.97 1.30 16.46
N LEU A 51 -24.18 0.48 17.13
CA LEU A 51 -23.60 0.77 18.44
C LEU A 51 -22.07 0.73 18.38
N HIS A 52 -21.43 1.52 19.23
CA HIS A 52 -20.03 1.27 19.58
C HIS A 52 -19.93 -0.02 20.40
N LEU A 53 -18.79 -0.70 20.34
CA LEU A 53 -18.60 -1.98 21.05
C LEU A 53 -18.86 -1.85 22.57
N GLY A 54 -18.53 -0.71 23.18
CA GLY A 54 -18.76 -0.46 24.60
C GLY A 54 -20.22 -0.22 25.01
N GLU A 55 -21.13 -0.06 24.04
CA GLU A 55 -22.55 0.25 24.27
C GLU A 55 -23.46 -0.99 24.23
N ILE A 56 -22.93 -2.14 23.80
CA ILE A 56 -23.73 -3.36 23.68
C ILE A 56 -24.11 -3.91 25.07
N VAL A 57 -25.34 -4.40 25.19
CA VAL A 57 -25.81 -5.12 26.38
C VAL A 57 -25.28 -6.56 26.34
N ASP A 58 -24.78 -7.09 27.47
CA ASP A 58 -24.33 -8.49 27.60
C ASP A 58 -25.51 -9.48 27.69
N ASP A 59 -26.38 -9.43 26.69
CA ASP A 59 -27.51 -10.34 26.45
C ASP A 59 -27.50 -10.73 24.96
N TYR A 60 -26.45 -11.44 24.55
CA TYR A 60 -26.27 -11.96 23.20
C TYR A 60 -25.58 -13.32 23.22
N ASP A 61 -25.79 -14.14 22.20
CA ASP A 61 -25.08 -15.41 22.02
C ASP A 61 -23.80 -15.20 21.21
N TYR A 62 -23.88 -14.48 20.08
CA TYR A 62 -22.76 -14.31 19.14
C TYR A 62 -22.59 -12.88 18.63
N ILE A 63 -21.35 -12.49 18.36
CA ILE A 63 -20.98 -11.35 17.51
C ILE A 63 -20.44 -11.94 16.20
N ILE A 64 -21.07 -11.59 15.08
CA ILE A 64 -20.67 -12.04 13.75
C ILE A 64 -19.88 -10.94 13.07
N ILE A 65 -18.60 -11.17 12.80
CA ILE A 65 -17.77 -10.23 12.04
C ILE A 65 -18.12 -10.38 10.56
N SER A 66 -18.71 -9.32 9.98
CA SER A 66 -19.12 -9.28 8.57
C SER A 66 -18.06 -8.66 7.64
N VAL A 67 -16.89 -8.33 8.18
CA VAL A 67 -15.77 -7.75 7.43
C VAL A 67 -14.80 -8.85 7.05
N MET A 68 -14.30 -8.83 5.82
CA MET A 68 -13.39 -9.85 5.29
C MET A 68 -12.01 -9.76 5.94
N GLN A 69 -11.46 -8.56 6.08
CA GLN A 69 -10.23 -8.29 6.84
C GLN A 69 -10.59 -8.12 8.32
N TYR A 70 -10.93 -9.24 8.97
CA TYR A 70 -11.46 -9.23 10.33
C TYR A 70 -10.40 -9.18 11.42
N GLN A 71 -9.10 -9.23 11.12
CA GLN A 71 -8.05 -9.42 12.14
C GLN A 71 -8.06 -8.33 13.21
N ASP A 72 -8.13 -7.05 12.81
CA ASP A 72 -8.21 -5.93 13.75
C ASP A 72 -9.48 -5.97 14.61
N ILE A 73 -10.63 -6.32 14.00
CA ILE A 73 -11.91 -6.44 14.71
C ILE A 73 -11.88 -7.62 15.68
N LEU A 74 -11.30 -8.74 15.27
CA LEU A 74 -11.14 -9.93 16.11
C LEU A 74 -10.25 -9.61 17.31
N GLN A 75 -9.12 -8.94 17.09
CA GLN A 75 -8.23 -8.49 18.15
C GLN A 75 -8.95 -7.52 19.10
N GLN A 76 -9.66 -6.53 18.56
CA GLN A 76 -10.47 -5.58 19.32
C GLN A 76 -11.50 -6.29 20.22
N LEU A 77 -12.22 -7.27 19.68
CA LEU A 77 -13.21 -8.04 20.45
C LEU A 77 -12.55 -8.84 21.57
N ILE A 78 -11.43 -9.50 21.31
CA ILE A 78 -10.69 -10.30 22.30
C ILE A 78 -10.13 -9.39 23.41
N GLU A 79 -9.55 -8.24 23.07
CA GLU A 79 -9.02 -7.26 24.02
C GLU A 79 -10.12 -6.67 24.93
N ASN A 80 -11.35 -6.56 24.41
CA ASN A 80 -12.54 -6.18 25.18
C ASN A 80 -13.17 -7.36 25.96
N GLY A 81 -12.48 -8.49 26.06
CA GLY A 81 -12.89 -9.63 26.88
C GLY A 81 -13.95 -10.54 26.26
N ILE A 82 -14.27 -10.36 24.98
CA ILE A 82 -15.22 -11.24 24.28
C ILE A 82 -14.57 -12.59 24.03
N LYS A 83 -15.19 -13.66 24.55
CA LYS A 83 -14.71 -15.04 24.38
C LYS A 83 -14.81 -15.44 22.91
N GLY A 84 -13.78 -16.05 22.35
CA GLY A 84 -13.77 -16.53 20.96
C GLY A 84 -14.92 -17.48 20.60
N SER A 85 -15.47 -18.23 21.57
CA SER A 85 -16.66 -19.07 21.36
C SER A 85 -17.96 -18.29 21.08
N ARG A 86 -17.96 -16.97 21.31
CA ARG A 86 -19.05 -16.03 21.00
C ARG A 86 -18.74 -15.21 19.74
N ILE A 87 -17.63 -15.44 19.05
CA ILE A 87 -17.22 -14.67 17.88
C ILE A 87 -17.32 -15.58 16.66
N ILE A 88 -18.09 -15.16 15.65
CA ILE A 88 -18.20 -15.85 14.36
C ILE A 88 -17.47 -15.01 13.31
N LYS A 89 -16.41 -15.54 12.73
CA LYS A 89 -15.69 -14.95 11.59
C LYS A 89 -16.42 -15.39 10.32
N PHE A 90 -17.32 -14.56 9.81
CA PHE A 90 -18.25 -15.02 8.77
C PHE A 90 -17.56 -15.52 7.50
N PHE A 91 -16.47 -14.87 7.06
CA PHE A 91 -15.73 -15.25 5.86
C PHE A 91 -14.60 -16.25 6.11
N ASP A 92 -14.53 -16.86 7.29
CA ASP A 92 -13.54 -17.89 7.62
C ASP A 92 -14.11 -19.28 7.39
N MET A 93 -13.44 -20.08 6.55
CA MET A 93 -13.89 -21.43 6.23
C MET A 93 -13.92 -22.35 7.45
N GLU A 94 -12.99 -22.19 8.42
CA GLU A 94 -12.96 -23.03 9.62
C GLU A 94 -14.21 -22.81 10.48
N ASP A 95 -14.64 -21.56 10.65
CA ASP A 95 -15.87 -21.24 11.39
C ASP A 95 -17.12 -21.82 10.72
N THR A 96 -17.17 -21.91 9.38
CA THR A 96 -18.29 -22.58 8.68
C THR A 96 -18.40 -24.07 9.00
N LEU A 97 -17.30 -24.69 9.43
CA LEU A 97 -17.23 -26.11 9.79
C LEU A 97 -17.54 -26.37 11.27
N ASN A 98 -17.64 -25.32 12.09
CA ASN A 98 -17.91 -25.45 13.52
C ASN A 98 -19.41 -25.63 13.81
N PRO A 99 -19.84 -26.80 14.33
CA PRO A 99 -21.26 -27.07 14.54
C PRO A 99 -21.95 -26.16 15.56
N ILE A 100 -21.20 -25.53 16.46
CA ILE A 100 -21.75 -24.61 17.48
C ILE A 100 -22.42 -23.40 16.81
N PHE A 101 -21.87 -22.93 15.69
CA PHE A 101 -22.35 -21.73 15.01
C PHE A 101 -23.56 -21.99 14.10
N TRP A 102 -23.85 -23.25 13.76
CA TRP A 102 -25.03 -23.62 12.95
C TRP A 102 -26.37 -23.40 13.67
N ALA A 103 -26.33 -23.06 14.95
CA ALA A 103 -27.49 -22.60 15.71
C ALA A 103 -27.89 -21.15 15.36
N ALA A 104 -26.94 -20.32 14.90
CA ALA A 104 -27.18 -18.92 14.53
C ALA A 104 -27.26 -18.72 13.00
N LEU A 105 -26.48 -19.48 12.24
CA LEU A 105 -26.42 -19.40 10.78
C LEU A 105 -26.84 -20.72 10.14
N ASP A 106 -27.56 -20.65 9.02
CA ASP A 106 -27.86 -21.81 8.21
C ASP A 106 -26.56 -22.33 7.57
N LYS A 107 -26.23 -23.59 7.88
CA LYS A 107 -24.97 -24.20 7.49
C LYS A 107 -24.74 -24.17 5.97
N ASN A 108 -25.74 -24.54 5.18
CA ASN A 108 -25.55 -24.78 3.76
C ASN A 108 -25.41 -23.47 2.99
N SER A 109 -26.29 -22.50 3.26
CA SER A 109 -26.20 -21.16 2.69
C SER A 109 -24.89 -20.48 3.09
N TRP A 110 -24.51 -20.55 4.37
CA TRP A 110 -23.27 -19.95 4.84
C TRP A 110 -22.03 -20.58 4.18
N GLN A 111 -21.92 -21.92 4.16
CA GLN A 111 -20.82 -22.60 3.49
C GLN A 111 -20.74 -22.26 1.99
N LEU A 112 -21.88 -22.17 1.31
CA LEU A 112 -21.93 -21.79 -0.10
C LEU A 112 -21.44 -20.35 -0.31
N GLU A 113 -21.87 -19.39 0.52
CA GLU A 113 -21.45 -18.00 0.42
C GLU A 113 -19.93 -17.86 0.65
N VAL A 114 -19.38 -18.51 1.67
CA VAL A 114 -17.93 -18.45 1.94
C VAL A 114 -17.13 -19.16 0.84
N LEU A 115 -17.62 -20.27 0.29
CA LEU A 115 -17.00 -20.94 -0.84
C LEU A 115 -17.00 -20.06 -2.10
N MET A 116 -18.13 -19.46 -2.45
CA MET A 116 -18.27 -18.56 -3.59
C MET A 116 -17.41 -17.31 -3.42
N TYR A 117 -17.32 -16.78 -2.20
CA TYR A 117 -16.45 -15.69 -1.83
C TYR A 117 -14.97 -16.05 -2.04
N THR A 118 -14.53 -17.19 -1.49
CA THR A 118 -13.14 -17.68 -1.61
C THR A 118 -12.78 -17.93 -3.07
N TYR A 119 -13.71 -18.48 -3.86
CA TYR A 119 -13.49 -18.66 -5.28
C TYR A 119 -13.27 -17.31 -5.98
N ARG A 120 -14.19 -16.35 -5.79
CA ARG A 120 -14.15 -15.04 -6.48
C ARG A 120 -12.97 -14.16 -6.07
N ASN A 121 -12.50 -14.25 -4.82
CA ASN A 121 -11.50 -13.34 -4.25
C ASN A 121 -10.15 -14.00 -4.01
N THR A 122 -9.94 -15.25 -4.41
CA THR A 122 -8.65 -15.91 -4.18
C THR A 122 -8.39 -16.92 -5.27
N THR A 123 -9.23 -17.96 -5.38
CA THR A 123 -8.99 -19.05 -6.34
C THR A 123 -8.99 -18.56 -7.78
N PHE A 124 -9.92 -17.67 -8.14
CA PHE A 124 -10.05 -17.11 -9.49
C PHE A 124 -8.78 -16.37 -9.92
N TYR A 125 -8.29 -15.43 -9.11
CA TYR A 125 -7.08 -14.65 -9.43
C TYR A 125 -5.80 -15.50 -9.40
N ARG A 126 -5.70 -16.48 -8.49
CA ARG A 126 -4.62 -17.47 -8.50
C ARG A 126 -4.58 -18.25 -9.81
N GLN A 127 -5.73 -18.76 -10.28
CA GLN A 127 -5.79 -19.52 -11.53
C GLN A 127 -5.29 -18.71 -12.73
N GLN A 128 -5.59 -17.40 -12.77
CA GLN A 128 -5.15 -16.52 -13.85
C GLN A 128 -3.63 -16.27 -13.86
N ASN A 129 -3.00 -16.22 -12.67
CA ASN A 129 -1.58 -15.92 -12.53
C ASN A 129 -0.68 -17.17 -12.45
N LEU A 130 -1.24 -18.33 -12.07
CA LEU A 130 -0.51 -19.56 -11.80
C LEU A 130 0.45 -19.97 -12.93
N ARG A 131 0.05 -19.81 -14.19
CA ARG A 131 0.90 -20.17 -15.34
C ARG A 131 2.18 -19.34 -15.39
N TYR A 132 2.14 -18.06 -15.01
CA TYR A 132 3.28 -17.15 -15.01
C TYR A 132 4.19 -17.43 -13.82
N GLU A 133 3.60 -17.61 -12.63
CA GLU A 133 4.33 -17.95 -11.41
C GLU A 133 5.11 -19.26 -11.58
N ILE A 134 4.48 -20.28 -12.17
CA ILE A 134 5.15 -21.55 -12.49
C ILE A 134 6.22 -21.34 -13.56
N ALA A 135 5.89 -20.70 -14.69
CA ALA A 135 6.80 -20.57 -15.82
C ALA A 135 8.11 -19.87 -15.46
N ASP A 136 8.05 -18.82 -14.64
CA ASP A 136 9.22 -18.11 -14.12
C ASP A 136 10.05 -19.02 -13.21
N SER A 137 9.40 -19.76 -12.30
CA SER A 137 10.07 -20.68 -11.37
C SER A 137 10.85 -21.82 -12.06
N ILE A 138 10.43 -22.23 -13.26
CA ILE A 138 11.05 -23.32 -14.04
C ILE A 138 11.73 -22.84 -15.33
N ARG A 139 11.81 -21.52 -15.53
CA ARG A 139 12.39 -20.83 -16.71
C ARG A 139 11.96 -21.41 -18.06
N LYS A 140 10.65 -21.56 -18.29
CA LYS A 140 10.14 -21.99 -19.60
C LYS A 140 10.18 -20.85 -20.62
N GLU A 141 10.83 -21.10 -21.76
CA GLU A 141 11.00 -20.15 -22.89
C GLU A 141 9.68 -19.70 -23.56
N GLU A 142 8.55 -20.34 -23.25
CA GLU A 142 7.23 -20.03 -23.85
C GLU A 142 6.62 -18.72 -23.30
N PHE A 143 7.07 -18.25 -22.13
CA PHE A 143 6.56 -17.03 -21.51
C PHE A 143 7.59 -15.91 -21.60
N VAL A 144 7.14 -14.73 -22.04
CA VAL A 144 7.98 -13.54 -22.08
C VAL A 144 7.72 -12.69 -20.84
N PHE A 145 8.80 -12.37 -20.15
CA PHE A 145 8.81 -11.48 -18.99
C PHE A 145 9.75 -10.31 -19.27
N PRO A 146 9.46 -9.11 -18.75
CA PRO A 146 10.46 -8.05 -18.75
C PRO A 146 11.68 -8.50 -17.93
N THR A 147 12.88 -8.17 -18.40
CA THR A 147 14.10 -8.44 -17.64
C THR A 147 14.24 -7.39 -16.55
N ILE A 148 14.20 -7.80 -15.28
CA ILE A 148 14.29 -6.89 -14.13
C ILE A 148 15.48 -7.28 -13.25
N LEU A 149 16.44 -6.36 -13.09
CA LEU A 149 17.59 -6.54 -12.21
C LEU A 149 17.23 -6.21 -10.76
N PRO A 150 17.78 -6.96 -9.79
CA PRO A 150 17.45 -6.81 -8.39
C PRO A 150 17.96 -5.49 -7.79
N ALA A 151 17.41 -5.12 -6.63
CA ALA A 151 17.73 -3.87 -5.93
C ALA A 151 19.24 -3.58 -5.74
N PRO A 152 20.11 -4.56 -5.36
CA PRO A 152 21.54 -4.31 -5.20
C PRO A 152 22.22 -3.75 -6.46
N GLU A 153 21.87 -4.26 -7.64
CA GLU A 153 22.41 -3.78 -8.93
C GLU A 153 22.05 -2.32 -9.18
N ALA A 154 20.83 -1.90 -8.85
CA ALA A 154 20.42 -0.50 -8.95
C ALA A 154 21.20 0.38 -7.96
N ILE A 155 21.33 -0.08 -6.70
CA ILE A 155 22.02 0.64 -5.63
C ILE A 155 23.50 0.83 -5.99
N ASP A 156 24.18 -0.20 -6.49
CA ASP A 156 25.59 -0.10 -6.85
C ASP A 156 25.78 0.89 -8.00
N ARG A 157 24.94 0.88 -9.04
CA ARG A 157 25.00 1.88 -10.12
C ARG A 157 24.69 3.30 -9.65
N ILE A 158 23.75 3.48 -8.72
CA ILE A 158 23.45 4.80 -8.14
C ILE A 158 24.66 5.33 -7.36
N CYS A 159 25.35 4.47 -6.60
CA CYS A 159 26.50 4.83 -5.78
C CYS A 159 27.77 5.07 -6.63
N GLU A 160 28.07 4.17 -7.56
CA GLU A 160 29.37 4.11 -8.26
C GLU A 160 29.36 4.93 -9.56
N GLU A 161 28.27 4.87 -10.32
CA GLU A 161 28.13 5.54 -11.62
C GLU A 161 27.35 6.86 -11.52
N ARG A 162 26.91 7.23 -10.31
CA ARG A 162 26.02 8.38 -10.05
C ARG A 162 24.74 8.34 -10.89
N ALA A 163 24.22 7.14 -11.16
CA ALA A 163 22.99 6.99 -11.91
C ALA A 163 21.79 7.59 -11.15
N SER A 164 20.88 8.22 -11.91
CA SER A 164 19.54 8.58 -11.45
C SER A 164 18.61 7.37 -11.54
N LEU A 165 17.52 7.36 -10.78
CA LEU A 165 16.57 6.24 -10.76
C LEU A 165 15.14 6.75 -10.80
N VAL A 166 14.39 6.30 -11.80
CA VAL A 166 12.94 6.49 -11.88
C VAL A 166 12.22 5.15 -11.73
N ARG A 167 11.11 5.13 -10.98
CA ARG A 167 10.40 3.89 -10.65
C ARG A 167 8.95 3.95 -11.13
N PHE A 168 8.43 2.86 -11.67
CA PHE A 168 7.05 2.75 -12.15
C PHE A 168 6.33 1.63 -11.39
N GLY A 169 5.32 2.03 -10.61
CA GLY A 169 4.40 1.12 -9.93
C GLY A 169 3.06 1.01 -10.64
N ASP A 170 2.13 0.29 -10.01
CA ASP A 170 0.76 0.10 -10.47
C ASP A 170 -0.01 1.41 -10.69
N GLY A 171 0.26 2.42 -9.84
CA GLY A 171 -0.31 3.76 -9.98
C GLY A 171 0.09 4.44 -11.28
N GLU A 172 1.37 4.37 -11.68
CA GLU A 172 1.85 5.02 -12.89
C GLU A 172 1.33 4.35 -14.17
N PHE A 173 1.29 3.01 -14.23
CA PHE A 173 0.70 2.30 -15.38
C PHE A 173 -0.79 2.66 -15.56
N SER A 174 -1.54 2.75 -14.47
CA SER A 174 -2.95 3.17 -14.50
C SER A 174 -3.09 4.58 -15.08
N LEU A 175 -2.25 5.53 -14.63
CA LEU A 175 -2.27 6.91 -15.10
C LEU A 175 -1.89 7.04 -16.58
N MET A 176 -0.94 6.25 -17.08
CA MET A 176 -0.60 6.22 -18.51
C MET A 176 -1.80 5.85 -19.39
N LYS A 177 -2.74 5.06 -18.86
CA LYS A 177 -4.00 4.67 -19.54
C LYS A 177 -5.19 5.54 -19.13
N MET A 178 -4.95 6.69 -18.47
CA MET A 178 -5.99 7.61 -17.99
C MET A 178 -6.98 6.96 -17.01
N GLN A 179 -6.53 6.00 -16.20
CA GLN A 179 -7.32 5.33 -15.18
C GLN A 179 -6.99 5.89 -13.79
N GLN A 180 -8.02 6.30 -13.05
CA GLN A 180 -7.87 6.79 -11.67
C GLN A 180 -7.68 5.62 -10.70
N ARG A 181 -6.53 5.59 -10.00
CA ARG A 181 -6.21 4.55 -9.00
C ARG A 181 -5.79 5.13 -7.66
N ALA A 182 -4.76 5.97 -7.66
CA ALA A 182 -4.26 6.64 -6.47
C ALA A 182 -5.13 7.85 -6.12
N LYS A 183 -5.47 8.08 -4.84
CA LYS A 183 -6.24 9.27 -4.44
C LYS A 183 -5.46 10.59 -4.59
N TYR A 184 -4.15 10.53 -4.42
CA TYR A 184 -3.29 11.70 -4.30
C TYR A 184 -2.87 12.32 -5.64
N GLN A 185 -3.28 11.75 -6.77
CA GLN A 185 -2.99 12.32 -8.09
C GLN A 185 -4.13 12.02 -9.06
N GLU A 186 -4.80 13.05 -9.52
CA GLU A 186 -5.82 12.97 -10.57
C GLU A 186 -5.21 12.60 -11.91
N THR A 187 -6.01 11.94 -12.76
CA THR A 187 -5.67 11.70 -14.16
C THR A 187 -5.52 13.02 -14.91
N ASP A 188 -4.42 13.18 -15.63
CA ASP A 188 -4.15 14.33 -16.49
C ASP A 188 -3.50 13.85 -17.80
N GLY A 189 -3.96 14.36 -18.94
CA GLY A 189 -3.49 13.90 -20.24
C GLY A 189 -2.03 14.26 -20.52
N LYS A 190 -1.51 15.36 -19.97
CA LYS A 190 -0.09 15.73 -20.05
C LYS A 190 0.74 14.82 -19.13
N LEU A 191 0.27 14.54 -17.92
CA LEU A 191 0.90 13.58 -17.00
C LEU A 191 1.03 12.21 -17.64
N ALA A 192 -0.05 11.67 -18.20
CA ALA A 192 -0.07 10.35 -18.85
C ALA A 192 0.97 10.26 -19.99
N ARG A 193 1.01 11.27 -20.88
CA ARG A 193 2.00 11.32 -21.97
C ARG A 193 3.43 11.40 -21.47
N ARG A 194 3.69 12.25 -20.47
CA ARG A 194 5.02 12.41 -19.89
C ARG A 194 5.48 11.15 -19.15
N LEU A 195 4.59 10.43 -18.47
CA LEU A 195 4.91 9.14 -17.87
C LEU A 195 5.35 8.11 -18.92
N GLN A 196 4.64 8.01 -20.05
CA GLN A 196 5.03 7.12 -21.16
C GLN A 196 6.39 7.53 -21.74
N GLU A 197 6.62 8.82 -21.95
CA GLU A 197 7.93 9.33 -22.41
C GLU A 197 9.07 8.93 -21.47
N VAL A 198 8.87 9.05 -20.15
CA VAL A 198 9.88 8.69 -19.16
C VAL A 198 10.07 7.17 -19.08
N LEU A 199 9.03 6.37 -19.25
CA LEU A 199 9.14 4.91 -19.28
C LEU A 199 10.03 4.45 -20.45
N HIS A 200 9.92 5.12 -21.59
CA HIS A 200 10.70 4.88 -22.81
C HIS A 200 11.98 5.71 -22.89
N ALA A 201 12.33 6.45 -21.83
CA ALA A 201 13.51 7.30 -21.83
C ALA A 201 14.78 6.45 -22.05
N ASN A 202 15.59 6.85 -23.02
CA ASN A 202 16.92 6.31 -23.25
C ASN A 202 17.94 7.42 -23.00
N VAL A 203 18.16 7.74 -21.73
CA VAL A 203 19.09 8.77 -21.26
C VAL A 203 20.24 8.09 -20.53
N ASP A 204 21.47 8.45 -20.91
CA ASP A 204 22.67 7.97 -20.22
C ASP A 204 22.57 8.30 -18.73
N ASN A 205 22.89 7.31 -17.89
CA ASN A 205 22.81 7.40 -16.42
C ASN A 205 21.40 7.56 -15.82
N LEU A 206 20.32 7.21 -16.53
CA LEU A 206 18.98 7.05 -15.94
C LEU A 206 18.56 5.57 -15.89
N LEU A 207 18.42 5.04 -14.69
CA LEU A 207 17.86 3.71 -14.45
C LEU A 207 16.32 3.80 -14.47
N VAL A 208 15.69 3.00 -15.31
CA VAL A 208 14.23 2.84 -15.32
C VAL A 208 13.87 1.54 -14.60
N ALA A 209 13.05 1.67 -13.57
CA ALA A 209 12.64 0.56 -12.72
C ALA A 209 11.14 0.31 -12.82
N ILE A 210 10.75 -0.96 -12.80
CA ILE A 210 9.35 -1.40 -12.78
C ILE A 210 9.16 -2.43 -11.65
N ALA A 211 7.93 -2.58 -11.16
CA ALA A 211 7.67 -3.55 -10.10
C ALA A 211 7.96 -4.99 -10.58
N ASP A 212 8.83 -5.71 -9.88
CA ASP A 212 9.09 -7.13 -10.16
C ASP A 212 7.99 -8.02 -9.56
N ILE A 213 6.89 -8.12 -10.32
CA ILE A 213 5.64 -8.80 -9.97
C ILE A 213 5.08 -9.67 -11.12
N TYR A 214 5.82 -9.83 -12.22
CA TYR A 214 5.31 -10.47 -13.43
C TYR A 214 5.42 -12.00 -13.41
N GLY A 215 6.37 -12.55 -12.64
CA GLY A 215 6.68 -13.97 -12.53
C GLY A 215 6.33 -14.55 -11.16
N SER A 216 7.30 -15.23 -10.54
CA SER A 216 7.13 -15.87 -9.23
C SER A 216 6.87 -14.84 -8.12
N LEU A 217 5.87 -15.14 -7.29
CA LEU A 217 5.50 -14.31 -6.12
C LEU A 217 5.99 -14.91 -4.81
N GLU A 218 6.86 -15.92 -4.85
CA GLU A 218 7.29 -16.69 -3.68
C GLU A 218 7.91 -15.80 -2.59
N ARG A 219 8.63 -14.74 -2.98
CA ARG A 219 9.28 -13.80 -2.04
C ARG A 219 8.30 -12.98 -1.19
N PHE A 220 7.05 -12.84 -1.64
CA PHE A 220 6.03 -12.03 -0.99
C PHE A 220 5.25 -12.80 0.07
N THR A 221 4.75 -12.11 1.10
CA THR A 221 3.75 -12.66 2.03
C THR A 221 2.51 -13.09 1.25
N GLU A 222 1.71 -14.00 1.82
CA GLU A 222 0.50 -14.46 1.12
C GLU A 222 -0.46 -13.31 0.79
N SER A 223 -0.65 -12.38 1.74
CA SER A 223 -1.47 -11.19 1.53
C SER A 223 -0.95 -10.28 0.40
N ALA A 224 0.37 -10.10 0.30
CA ALA A 224 0.98 -9.32 -0.77
C ALA A 224 0.91 -10.04 -2.12
N ALA A 225 1.15 -11.35 -2.15
CA ALA A 225 1.00 -12.17 -3.36
C ALA A 225 -0.46 -12.13 -3.87
N GLU A 226 -1.45 -12.26 -2.98
CA GLU A 226 -2.86 -12.08 -3.34
C GLU A 226 -3.13 -10.69 -3.89
N ALA A 227 -2.64 -9.62 -3.25
CA ALA A 227 -2.82 -8.26 -3.75
C ALA A 227 -2.25 -8.08 -5.18
N VAL A 228 -1.09 -8.68 -5.45
CA VAL A 228 -0.50 -8.71 -6.80
C VAL A 228 -1.37 -9.49 -7.78
N ARG A 229 -1.87 -10.68 -7.41
CA ARG A 229 -2.76 -11.49 -8.28
C ARG A 229 -4.06 -10.78 -8.61
N HIS A 230 -4.64 -10.05 -7.65
CA HIS A 230 -5.84 -9.23 -7.87
C HIS A 230 -5.57 -8.07 -8.82
N TYR A 231 -4.39 -7.46 -8.71
CA TYR A 231 -3.99 -6.36 -9.57
C TYR A 231 -3.69 -6.82 -10.99
N LEU A 232 -2.80 -7.80 -11.14
CA LEU A 232 -2.22 -8.24 -12.40
C LEU A 232 -3.14 -9.27 -13.08
N THR A 233 -4.36 -8.84 -13.39
CA THR A 233 -5.30 -9.60 -14.21
C THR A 233 -4.74 -9.77 -15.64
N PRO A 234 -5.29 -10.69 -16.46
CA PRO A 234 -4.86 -10.86 -17.85
C PRO A 234 -4.89 -9.56 -18.66
N ASP A 235 -5.90 -8.71 -18.46
CA ASP A 235 -6.05 -7.44 -19.17
C ASP A 235 -4.99 -6.43 -18.72
N VAL A 236 -4.81 -6.23 -17.41
CA VAL A 236 -3.77 -5.34 -16.85
C VAL A 236 -2.38 -5.79 -17.29
N ARG A 237 -2.13 -7.10 -17.32
CA ARG A 237 -0.86 -7.65 -17.81
C ARG A 237 -0.67 -7.32 -19.30
N ALA A 238 -1.69 -7.49 -20.13
CA ALA A 238 -1.61 -7.13 -21.54
C ALA A 238 -1.33 -5.63 -21.72
N GLU A 239 -1.99 -4.76 -20.96
CA GLU A 239 -1.74 -3.32 -20.96
C GLU A 239 -0.31 -2.97 -20.56
N HIS A 240 0.26 -3.65 -19.56
CA HIS A 240 1.67 -3.47 -19.21
C HIS A 240 2.59 -3.92 -20.36
N MET A 241 2.33 -5.08 -20.97
CA MET A 241 3.15 -5.59 -22.08
C MET A 241 3.05 -4.74 -23.35
N GLU A 242 1.97 -4.00 -23.56
CA GLU A 242 1.86 -3.00 -24.63
C GLU A 242 2.79 -1.80 -24.43
N LEU A 243 3.10 -1.47 -23.16
CA LEU A 243 3.91 -0.31 -22.78
C LEU A 243 5.38 -0.67 -22.53
N LEU A 244 5.70 -1.93 -22.24
CA LEU A 244 7.05 -2.35 -21.88
C LEU A 244 7.87 -2.78 -23.10
N GLU A 245 9.17 -2.48 -23.05
CA GLU A 245 10.17 -2.87 -24.03
C GLU A 245 10.82 -4.18 -23.56
N LEU A 246 10.50 -5.31 -24.22
CA LEU A 246 10.93 -6.64 -23.74
C LEU A 246 12.42 -6.93 -24.00
N ASP A 247 13.06 -6.16 -24.87
CA ASP A 247 14.50 -6.15 -25.13
C ASP A 247 15.28 -5.21 -24.20
N ARG A 248 14.58 -4.47 -23.33
CA ARG A 248 15.17 -3.58 -22.33
C ARG A 248 15.39 -4.29 -21.00
N THR A 249 16.49 -3.93 -20.34
CA THR A 249 16.72 -4.25 -18.94
C THR A 249 16.16 -3.16 -18.04
N TYR A 250 15.25 -3.54 -17.15
CA TYR A 250 14.70 -2.70 -16.08
C TYR A 250 15.35 -3.04 -14.73
N TYR A 251 15.06 -2.22 -13.71
CA TYR A 251 15.44 -2.46 -12.31
C TYR A 251 14.20 -2.67 -11.42
N ASP A 252 14.36 -3.28 -10.24
CA ASP A 252 13.23 -3.53 -9.34
C ASP A 252 12.74 -2.26 -8.63
N ALA A 253 11.58 -1.74 -9.03
CA ALA A 253 10.96 -0.57 -8.40
C ALA A 253 10.59 -0.79 -6.92
N LEU A 254 10.51 -2.05 -6.47
CA LEU A 254 10.24 -2.42 -5.08
C LEU A 254 11.47 -2.28 -4.18
N LEU A 255 12.61 -1.78 -4.68
CA LEU A 255 13.71 -1.36 -3.81
C LEU A 255 13.28 -0.32 -2.77
N SER A 256 12.25 0.50 -3.07
CA SER A 256 11.65 1.42 -2.10
C SER A 256 10.65 0.74 -1.14
N ARG A 257 10.46 -0.57 -1.24
CA ARG A 257 9.48 -1.38 -0.49
C ARG A 257 10.13 -2.61 0.17
N PRO A 258 11.23 -2.47 0.94
CA PRO A 258 12.09 -3.59 1.32
C PRO A 258 11.59 -4.42 2.53
N TYR A 259 10.39 -4.14 3.07
CA TYR A 259 9.94 -4.72 4.35
C TYR A 259 8.60 -5.45 4.30
N VAL A 260 7.47 -4.74 4.38
CA VAL A 260 6.19 -5.33 4.84
C VAL A 260 5.72 -6.49 3.96
N MET A 261 5.85 -6.32 2.65
CA MET A 261 5.38 -7.27 1.64
C MET A 261 6.26 -8.52 1.53
N LEU A 262 7.48 -8.51 2.07
CA LEU A 262 8.42 -9.64 1.94
C LEU A 262 8.25 -10.64 3.09
N LYS A 263 8.39 -11.93 2.78
CA LYS A 263 8.39 -13.01 3.79
C LYS A 263 9.61 -12.93 4.70
N ASP A 264 10.78 -12.75 4.10
CA ASP A 264 12.07 -12.70 4.79
C ASP A 264 12.28 -11.31 5.41
N LYS A 265 11.69 -11.12 6.59
CA LYS A 265 11.78 -9.89 7.39
C LYS A 265 13.11 -9.77 8.14
N GLU A 266 13.83 -10.86 8.33
CA GLU A 266 15.13 -10.85 9.03
C GLU A 266 16.19 -10.10 8.22
N LYS A 267 16.15 -10.20 6.89
CA LYS A 267 17.02 -9.43 5.99
C LYS A 267 16.61 -7.96 5.78
N ALA A 268 15.55 -7.49 6.42
CA ALA A 268 15.08 -6.13 6.19
C ALA A 268 16.12 -5.08 6.61
N GLY A 269 16.82 -5.30 7.74
CA GLY A 269 17.90 -4.42 8.18
C GLY A 269 19.01 -4.30 7.13
N GLU A 270 19.49 -5.43 6.59
CA GLU A 270 20.50 -5.45 5.52
C GLU A 270 20.06 -4.68 4.27
N ARG A 271 18.77 -4.79 3.89
CA ARG A 271 18.21 -4.05 2.75
C ARG A 271 18.21 -2.54 3.00
N PHE A 272 17.82 -2.10 4.19
CA PHE A 272 17.85 -0.67 4.54
C PHE A 272 19.27 -0.12 4.63
N GLU A 273 20.20 -0.86 5.21
CA GLU A 273 21.61 -0.45 5.25
C GLU A 273 22.22 -0.39 3.84
N SER A 274 21.85 -1.30 2.95
CA SER A 274 22.24 -1.22 1.53
C SER A 274 21.69 0.05 0.87
N LEU A 275 20.41 0.40 1.10
CA LEU A 275 19.82 1.63 0.57
C LEU A 275 20.48 2.90 1.14
N LYS A 276 20.83 2.91 2.43
CA LYS A 276 21.50 4.03 3.10
C LYS A 276 22.84 4.40 2.47
N ARG A 277 23.52 3.46 1.81
CA ARG A 277 24.74 3.74 1.01
C ARG A 277 24.53 4.84 -0.03
N ILE A 278 23.31 4.99 -0.57
CA ILE A 278 22.99 5.98 -1.60
C ILE A 278 23.29 7.41 -1.14
N TRP A 279 23.05 7.72 0.14
CA TRP A 279 23.20 9.05 0.74
C TRP A 279 24.30 9.15 1.80
N GLU A 280 25.07 8.09 2.04
CA GLU A 280 26.18 8.04 3.00
C GLU A 280 27.19 9.16 2.75
N GLY A 281 27.34 10.07 3.73
CA GLY A 281 28.28 11.18 3.68
C GLY A 281 27.99 12.23 2.61
N ARG A 282 26.74 12.34 2.13
CA ARG A 282 26.37 13.27 1.03
C ARG A 282 25.48 14.40 1.51
N ASP A 283 25.58 15.54 0.82
CA ASP A 283 24.58 16.61 0.91
C ASP A 283 23.33 16.22 0.12
N VAL A 284 22.18 16.20 0.80
CA VAL A 284 20.91 15.69 0.28
C VAL A 284 19.88 16.82 0.20
N VAL A 285 19.20 16.89 -0.95
CA VAL A 285 17.98 17.69 -1.15
C VAL A 285 16.80 16.72 -1.27
N ILE A 286 15.87 16.75 -0.34
CA ILE A 286 14.62 15.96 -0.40
C ILE A 286 13.53 16.82 -1.04
N ILE A 287 12.91 16.31 -2.12
CA ILE A 287 11.72 16.92 -2.73
C ILE A 287 10.52 16.03 -2.39
N GLU A 288 9.61 16.54 -1.57
CA GLU A 288 8.53 15.73 -1.00
C GLU A 288 7.23 16.52 -0.79
N GLY A 289 6.13 15.80 -0.59
CA GLY A 289 4.86 16.38 -0.18
C GLY A 289 4.91 16.96 1.25
N SER A 290 4.13 18.01 1.51
CA SER A 290 4.02 18.68 2.81
C SER A 290 3.67 17.78 4.01
N ARG A 291 3.02 16.63 3.75
CA ARG A 291 2.66 15.62 4.76
C ARG A 291 3.51 14.35 4.70
N THR A 292 4.48 14.26 3.79
CA THR A 292 5.40 13.11 3.68
C THR A 292 6.34 13.05 4.87
N ARG A 293 7.00 14.17 5.21
CA ARG A 293 7.89 14.32 6.38
C ARG A 293 8.95 13.22 6.45
N MET A 294 9.56 12.91 5.31
CA MET A 294 10.51 11.82 5.10
C MET A 294 11.70 11.88 6.06
N GLY A 295 11.93 10.79 6.79
CA GLY A 295 13.00 10.67 7.78
C GLY A 295 12.75 11.43 9.09
N VAL A 296 11.65 12.16 9.22
CA VAL A 296 11.35 12.87 10.47
C VAL A 296 10.86 11.86 11.52
N GLY A 297 11.38 11.93 12.74
CA GLY A 297 11.07 10.99 13.82
C GLY A 297 11.78 9.64 13.73
N ASN A 298 12.75 9.49 12.82
CA ASN A 298 13.57 8.27 12.69
C ASN A 298 14.98 8.59 12.17
N ASN A 299 15.83 7.57 12.06
CA ASN A 299 17.24 7.70 11.69
C ASN A 299 17.55 7.28 10.23
N LEU A 300 16.60 7.43 9.30
CA LEU A 300 16.80 7.00 7.90
C LEU A 300 17.95 7.75 7.21
N PHE A 301 18.15 9.03 7.55
CA PHE A 301 19.15 9.91 6.94
C PHE A 301 20.26 10.36 7.89
N ASP A 302 20.45 9.71 9.05
CA ASP A 302 21.47 10.10 10.03
C ASP A 302 22.90 9.98 9.49
N ASN A 303 23.10 9.19 8.44
CA ASN A 303 24.38 9.00 7.77
C ASN A 303 24.58 9.97 6.59
N ALA A 304 23.62 10.86 6.28
CA ALA A 304 23.83 11.95 5.32
C ALA A 304 24.70 13.06 5.94
N LEU A 305 25.47 13.76 5.11
CA LEU A 305 26.28 14.91 5.57
C LEU A 305 25.38 16.10 5.94
N SER A 306 24.38 16.38 5.12
CA SER A 306 23.35 17.38 5.39
C SER A 306 22.05 17.02 4.68
N VAL A 307 20.93 17.49 5.22
CA VAL A 307 19.60 17.32 4.63
C VAL A 307 18.93 18.69 4.52
N CYS A 308 18.44 19.00 3.33
CA CYS A 308 17.60 20.16 3.07
C CYS A 308 16.40 19.75 2.21
N ARG A 309 15.36 20.58 2.15
CA ARG A 309 14.05 20.17 1.63
C ARG A 309 13.42 21.21 0.72
N ILE A 310 12.78 20.73 -0.35
CA ILE A 310 11.80 21.48 -1.14
C ILE A 310 10.45 20.82 -0.89
N ILE A 311 9.53 21.56 -0.27
CA ILE A 311 8.20 21.07 0.07
C ILE A 311 7.24 21.40 -1.07
N ALA A 312 6.58 20.37 -1.60
CA ALA A 312 5.58 20.45 -2.65
C ALA A 312 4.19 20.03 -2.12
N PRO A 313 3.12 20.18 -2.91
CA PRO A 313 1.80 19.70 -2.53
C PRO A 313 1.80 18.19 -2.23
N SER A 314 1.09 17.77 -1.19
CA SER A 314 0.94 16.34 -0.83
C SER A 314 0.08 15.57 -1.82
N GLU A 315 -0.80 16.27 -2.54
CA GLU A 315 -1.71 15.72 -3.53
C GLU A 315 -1.68 16.61 -4.77
N ASN A 316 -1.90 16.02 -5.94
CA ASN A 316 -1.93 16.71 -7.24
C ASN A 316 -0.69 17.58 -7.52
N ALA A 317 0.48 17.19 -7.00
CA ALA A 317 1.73 17.93 -7.15
C ALA A 317 2.09 18.23 -8.61
N PHE A 318 1.61 17.43 -9.56
CA PHE A 318 1.81 17.69 -10.99
C PHE A 318 1.20 19.02 -11.46
N ARG A 319 0.18 19.55 -10.78
CA ARG A 319 -0.39 20.88 -11.08
C ARG A 319 0.62 22.01 -10.90
N ARG A 320 1.58 21.83 -9.99
CA ARG A 320 2.66 22.78 -9.69
C ARG A 320 4.02 22.32 -10.25
N TYR A 321 4.02 21.42 -11.23
CA TYR A 321 5.22 20.80 -11.78
C TYR A 321 6.28 21.82 -12.22
N ALA A 322 5.88 22.90 -12.90
CA ALA A 322 6.82 23.92 -13.37
C ALA A 322 7.56 24.59 -12.22
N ASP A 323 6.83 25.03 -11.18
CA ASP A 323 7.43 25.67 -10.00
C ASP A 323 8.35 24.71 -9.23
N ILE A 324 7.96 23.43 -9.16
CA ILE A 324 8.78 22.38 -8.53
C ILE A 324 10.08 22.17 -9.30
N LEU A 325 10.01 22.04 -10.63
CA LEU A 325 11.18 21.88 -11.46
C LEU A 325 12.09 23.12 -11.38
N ASP A 326 11.53 24.32 -11.55
CA ASP A 326 12.30 25.57 -11.52
C ASP A 326 13.03 25.75 -10.19
N THR A 327 12.37 25.43 -9.06
CA THR A 327 12.98 25.46 -7.73
C THR A 327 14.08 24.41 -7.59
N ALA A 328 13.84 23.18 -8.06
CA ALA A 328 14.85 22.11 -8.01
C ALA A 328 16.10 22.45 -8.85
N LEU A 329 15.92 23.12 -9.99
CA LEU A 329 17.01 23.58 -10.86
C LEU A 329 17.87 24.69 -10.26
N THR A 330 17.47 25.31 -9.13
CA THR A 330 18.34 26.27 -8.43
C THR A 330 19.34 25.59 -7.48
N MET A 331 19.22 24.27 -7.28
CA MET A 331 20.14 23.53 -6.42
C MET A 331 21.51 23.33 -7.07
N GLU A 332 22.52 23.12 -6.23
CA GLU A 332 23.87 22.73 -6.65
C GLU A 332 23.85 21.31 -7.24
N LYS A 333 24.50 21.09 -8.39
CA LYS A 333 24.43 19.83 -9.14
C LYS A 333 25.11 18.66 -8.42
N GLU A 334 26.03 18.96 -7.51
CA GLU A 334 26.79 18.00 -6.72
C GLU A 334 25.93 17.31 -5.66
N LYS A 335 24.85 17.97 -5.21
CA LYS A 335 23.91 17.45 -4.20
C LYS A 335 23.10 16.30 -4.78
N LEU A 336 22.82 15.32 -3.92
CA LEU A 336 21.91 14.23 -4.26
C LEU A 336 20.47 14.70 -4.09
N ILE A 337 19.66 14.58 -5.15
CA ILE A 337 18.23 14.86 -5.06
C ILE A 337 17.49 13.54 -4.79
N LEU A 338 16.76 13.48 -3.68
CA LEU A 338 15.88 12.36 -3.33
C LEU A 338 14.43 12.81 -3.46
N ILE A 339 13.59 12.04 -4.14
CA ILE A 339 12.24 12.48 -4.49
C ILE A 339 11.18 11.50 -3.98
N SER A 340 10.17 12.03 -3.28
CA SER A 340 8.98 11.30 -2.85
C SER A 340 7.73 12.13 -3.15
N LEU A 341 7.28 12.05 -4.40
CA LEU A 341 6.22 12.92 -4.93
C LEU A 341 5.32 12.20 -5.95
N GLY A 342 5.08 10.90 -5.74
CA GLY A 342 4.14 10.14 -6.57
C GLY A 342 4.51 10.13 -8.06
N PRO A 343 3.54 10.17 -8.99
CA PRO A 343 3.74 10.27 -10.43
C PRO A 343 4.61 11.46 -10.85
N THR A 344 4.50 12.59 -10.16
CA THR A 344 5.31 13.80 -10.40
C THR A 344 6.79 13.52 -10.25
N ALA A 345 7.17 12.66 -9.29
CA ALA A 345 8.56 12.28 -9.07
C ALA A 345 9.22 11.68 -10.32
N LYS A 346 8.46 10.96 -11.15
CA LYS A 346 9.03 10.23 -12.29
C LYS A 346 9.51 11.20 -13.36
N ILE A 347 8.64 12.15 -13.66
CA ILE A 347 8.91 13.22 -14.63
C ILE A 347 10.00 14.14 -14.07
N LEU A 348 9.93 14.49 -12.78
CA LEU A 348 10.93 15.33 -12.15
C LEU A 348 12.32 14.68 -12.15
N THR A 349 12.44 13.39 -11.82
CA THR A 349 13.70 12.66 -11.91
C THR A 349 14.28 12.70 -13.31
N TYR A 350 13.46 12.42 -14.33
CA TYR A 350 13.90 12.43 -15.72
C TYR A 350 14.41 13.80 -16.17
N ASP A 351 13.65 14.86 -15.89
CA ASP A 351 14.01 16.22 -16.32
C ASP A 351 15.23 16.75 -15.56
N LEU A 352 15.36 16.44 -14.25
CA LEU A 352 16.58 16.74 -13.48
C LEU A 352 17.79 15.98 -13.99
N CYS A 353 17.65 14.68 -14.27
CA CYS A 353 18.71 13.87 -14.86
C CYS A 353 19.18 14.45 -16.20
N SER A 354 18.22 14.83 -17.05
CA SER A 354 18.49 15.45 -18.36
C SER A 354 19.17 16.83 -18.22
N ALA A 355 18.92 17.55 -17.11
CA ALA A 355 19.60 18.79 -16.76
C ALA A 355 20.98 18.58 -16.09
N GLY A 356 21.42 17.33 -15.90
CA GLY A 356 22.72 16.97 -15.34
C GLY A 356 22.75 16.90 -13.81
N TYR A 357 21.61 16.76 -13.15
CA TYR A 357 21.50 16.45 -11.72
C TYR A 357 21.42 14.94 -11.51
N GLN A 358 21.84 14.47 -10.33
CA GLN A 358 21.50 13.11 -9.91
C GLN A 358 20.23 13.14 -9.07
N ALA A 359 19.18 12.45 -9.55
CA ALA A 359 17.89 12.36 -8.88
C ALA A 359 17.46 10.90 -8.69
N VAL A 360 17.03 10.53 -7.49
CA VAL A 360 16.60 9.17 -7.13
C VAL A 360 15.18 9.23 -6.58
N ASP A 361 14.24 8.63 -7.31
CA ASP A 361 12.88 8.42 -6.81
C ASP A 361 12.91 7.34 -5.72
N ILE A 362 12.59 7.72 -4.49
CA ILE A 362 12.57 6.83 -3.32
C ILE A 362 11.17 6.62 -2.73
N GLY A 363 10.13 7.27 -3.26
CA GLY A 363 8.73 7.01 -2.94
C GLY A 363 8.42 6.79 -1.45
N HIS A 364 7.75 5.68 -1.12
CA HIS A 364 7.32 5.37 0.24
C HIS A 364 8.40 4.69 1.12
N LEU A 365 9.69 4.87 0.82
CA LEU A 365 10.76 4.21 1.56
C LEU A 365 10.72 4.51 3.06
N ASP A 366 10.42 5.76 3.43
CA ASP A 366 10.32 6.18 4.83
C ASP A 366 9.18 5.47 5.58
N ILE A 367 8.02 5.30 4.97
CA ILE A 367 6.91 4.55 5.58
C ILE A 367 7.28 3.08 5.79
N GLU A 368 7.98 2.46 4.83
CA GLU A 368 8.49 1.09 5.00
C GLU A 368 9.54 1.01 6.12
N TYR A 369 10.36 2.06 6.28
CA TYR A 369 11.32 2.15 7.38
C TYR A 369 10.64 2.31 8.74
N GLU A 370 9.60 3.13 8.84
CA GLU A 370 8.78 3.28 10.06
C GLU A 370 8.11 1.97 10.47
N TRP A 371 7.60 1.20 9.50
CA TRP A 371 7.06 -0.12 9.73
C TRP A 371 8.13 -1.11 10.19
N PHE A 372 9.31 -1.06 9.59
CA PHE A 372 10.46 -1.88 9.99
C PHE A 372 10.88 -1.61 11.43
N LEU A 373 11.07 -0.35 11.81
CA LEU A 373 11.44 0.04 13.17
C LEU A 373 10.41 -0.39 14.22
N ARG A 374 9.13 -0.43 13.85
CA ARG A 374 8.04 -0.92 14.72
C ARG A 374 7.88 -2.45 14.72
N GLY A 375 8.58 -3.16 13.84
CA GLY A 375 8.46 -4.62 13.74
C GLY A 375 7.08 -5.10 13.29
N VAL A 376 6.32 -4.28 12.56
CA VAL A 376 4.94 -4.63 12.20
C VAL A 376 4.88 -5.69 11.11
N ARG A 377 3.89 -6.58 11.20
CA ARG A 377 3.65 -7.59 10.17
C ARG A 377 2.74 -7.11 9.06
N GLU A 378 1.93 -6.10 9.36
CA GLU A 378 0.94 -5.51 8.47
C GLU A 378 1.08 -3.99 8.47
N ARG A 379 0.57 -3.35 7.43
CA ARG A 379 0.64 -1.89 7.27
C ARG A 379 -0.21 -1.24 8.37
N CYS A 380 0.37 -0.32 9.12
CA CYS A 380 -0.31 0.45 10.15
C CYS A 380 -0.18 1.95 9.90
N ASN A 381 -1.07 2.74 10.49
CA ASN A 381 -1.01 4.20 10.37
C ASN A 381 0.23 4.75 11.09
N ILE A 382 0.82 5.81 10.55
CA ILE A 382 1.90 6.58 11.20
C ILE A 382 1.32 7.97 11.48
N PRO A 383 0.92 8.29 12.73
CA PRO A 383 0.04 9.43 12.99
C PRO A 383 0.52 10.77 12.46
N TYR A 384 1.83 11.01 12.44
CA TYR A 384 2.44 12.27 12.03
C TYR A 384 2.90 12.29 10.56
N LYS A 385 2.55 11.27 9.75
CA LYS A 385 2.91 11.15 8.32
C LYS A 385 1.73 10.72 7.47
N TYR A 386 1.75 11.11 6.19
CA TYR A 386 0.78 10.64 5.21
C TYR A 386 1.04 9.18 4.82
N VAL A 387 0.09 8.29 5.09
CA VAL A 387 0.18 6.85 4.77
C VAL A 387 -0.95 6.46 3.81
N GLN A 388 -0.67 6.49 2.52
CA GLN A 388 -1.70 6.27 1.50
C GLN A 388 -2.36 4.88 1.57
N GLU A 389 -1.59 3.86 1.91
CA GLU A 389 -2.03 2.47 1.86
C GLU A 389 -2.85 2.03 3.08
N VAL A 390 -3.08 2.92 4.03
CA VAL A 390 -3.84 2.67 5.25
C VAL A 390 -5.10 3.53 5.24
N ARG A 391 -6.23 2.95 5.67
CA ARG A 391 -7.49 3.68 5.79
C ARG A 391 -7.32 4.86 6.73
N ASN A 392 -7.74 6.05 6.28
CA ASN A 392 -7.58 7.33 6.99
C ASN A 392 -6.12 7.74 7.21
N GLY A 393 -5.15 7.13 6.53
CA GLY A 393 -3.74 7.52 6.65
C GLY A 393 -3.42 8.86 5.96
N GLU A 394 -4.37 9.44 5.24
CA GLU A 394 -4.31 10.84 4.79
C GLU A 394 -4.51 11.86 5.93
N ILE A 395 -5.09 11.43 7.06
CA ILE A 395 -5.31 12.26 8.24
C ILE A 395 -4.02 12.27 9.06
N VAL A 396 -3.28 13.37 8.96
CA VAL A 396 -2.02 13.56 9.66
C VAL A 396 -2.24 14.43 10.90
N ALA A 397 -1.79 13.93 12.04
CA ALA A 397 -1.78 14.66 13.29
C ALA A 397 -0.56 15.59 13.37
N ASP A 398 -0.78 16.80 13.89
CA ASP A 398 0.27 17.77 14.20
C ASP A 398 0.76 17.60 15.65
N ASN A 399 1.11 16.37 16.01
CA ASN A 399 1.59 16.01 17.36
C ASN A 399 3.06 15.57 17.38
N MET A 400 3.87 16.07 16.44
CA MET A 400 5.31 15.82 16.39
C MET A 400 6.02 16.47 17.59
N GLU A 401 7.08 15.82 18.10
CA GLU A 401 7.91 16.39 19.15
C GLU A 401 8.52 17.72 18.71
N ALA A 402 8.52 18.72 19.59
CA ALA A 402 8.89 20.09 19.24
C ALA A 402 10.33 20.19 18.69
N ALA A 403 11.25 19.35 19.19
CA ALA A 403 12.63 19.28 18.72
C ALA A 403 12.72 18.74 17.28
N GLU A 404 11.96 17.69 16.96
CA GLU A 404 11.93 17.10 15.62
C GLU A 404 11.31 18.07 14.60
N LEU A 405 10.24 18.77 15.01
CA LEU A 405 9.61 19.79 14.18
C LEU A 405 10.57 20.95 13.89
N ALA A 406 11.33 21.40 14.90
CA ALA A 406 12.32 22.46 14.72
C ALA A 406 13.44 22.05 13.75
N ILE A 407 13.92 20.80 13.84
CA ILE A 407 14.91 20.26 12.89
C ILE A 407 14.30 20.22 11.48
N TYR A 408 13.11 19.65 11.32
CA TYR A 408 12.42 19.57 10.03
C TYR A 408 12.24 20.95 9.39
N GLN A 409 11.75 21.93 10.16
CA GLN A 409 11.57 23.31 9.68
C GLN A 409 12.89 23.98 9.29
N SER A 410 13.98 23.71 10.02
CA SER A 410 15.31 24.26 9.70
C SER A 410 15.89 23.74 8.40
N GLN A 411 15.42 22.58 7.92
CA GLN A 411 15.85 21.96 6.67
C GLN A 411 15.07 22.49 5.46
N ILE A 412 13.94 23.18 5.62
CA ILE A 412 13.10 23.63 4.51
C ILE A 412 13.73 24.85 3.82
N LEU A 413 14.07 24.70 2.53
CA LEU A 413 14.59 25.77 1.68
C LEU A 413 13.46 26.54 0.97
N ALA A 414 12.43 25.81 0.54
CA ALA A 414 11.31 26.37 -0.22
C ALA A 414 10.04 25.58 0.06
N VAL A 415 8.90 26.27 0.00
CA VAL A 415 7.56 25.69 0.06
C VAL A 415 6.79 26.14 -1.19
N ILE A 416 6.23 25.17 -1.89
CA ILE A 416 5.40 25.36 -3.08
C ILE A 416 3.99 24.93 -2.68
N ASP A 417 3.13 25.92 -2.50
CA ASP A 417 1.73 25.72 -2.11
C ASP A 417 0.91 25.10 -3.25
N GLU A 418 -0.36 24.77 -2.99
CA GLU A 418 -1.28 24.14 -3.96
C GLU A 418 -1.57 24.98 -5.22
#